data_AF-A0A3D3FEG3-F1
#
_entry.id   AF-A0A3D3FEG3-F1
#
_cell.length_a   1.000
_cell.length_b   1.000
_cell.length_c   1.000
_cell.angle_alpha   90.00
_cell.angle_beta   90.00
_cell.angle_gamma   90.00
#
_symmetry.space_group_name_H-M   'P 1'
#
loop_
_entity.id
_entity.type
_entity.pdbx_description
1 polymer ?
#
loop_
_entity_poly.entity_id
_entity_poly.type
_entity_poly.pdbx_seq_one_letter_code
_entity_poly.pdbx_strand_id
1 'polypeptide(L)'
;MDVFKYTFFLWIIGCSLGLSLRAQTTAEQASQAYRGQDYKKSIELYEQLASQGLAQDKESAEIYYNLGNAYFRNNQTGKAILNYERALLLDPGDRDIRHNLRFARTRTEDRIIPAGSFFLSNWIAGIQNLFSSNTWAVIGIVCFLVFLVCLGAF
;
A
#
# COMPACT_ATOMS: atom_id res chain seq x y z
N MET A 1 61.07 26.38 -6.24
CA MET A 1 60.21 25.16 -6.24
C MET A 1 59.10 25.22 -5.20
N ASP A 2 59.14 26.16 -4.25
CA ASP A 2 58.19 26.16 -3.12
C ASP A 2 56.86 26.86 -3.41
N VAL A 3 56.84 27.88 -4.27
CA VAL A 3 55.60 28.60 -4.65
C VAL A 3 54.58 27.68 -5.34
N PHE A 4 55.05 26.72 -6.14
CA PHE A 4 54.21 25.74 -6.84
C PHE A 4 53.54 24.73 -5.88
N LYS A 5 54.13 24.50 -4.70
CA LYS A 5 53.56 23.59 -3.68
C LYS A 5 52.40 24.25 -2.93
N TYR A 6 52.52 25.54 -2.63
CA TYR A 6 51.47 26.28 -1.92
C TYR A 6 50.25 26.59 -2.80
N THR A 7 50.45 26.88 -4.09
CA THR A 7 49.32 27.07 -5.02
C THR A 7 48.57 25.76 -5.26
N PHE A 8 49.27 24.63 -5.31
CA PHE A 8 48.65 23.30 -5.39
C PHE A 8 47.89 22.94 -4.11
N PHE A 9 48.43 23.25 -2.93
CA PHE A 9 47.76 23.02 -1.64
C PHE A 9 46.49 23.87 -1.47
N LEU A 10 46.52 25.13 -1.91
CA LEU A 10 45.35 26.02 -1.88
C LEU A 10 44.23 25.56 -2.83
N TRP A 11 44.58 24.91 -3.95
CA TRP A 11 43.63 24.35 -4.89
C TRP A 11 42.92 23.10 -4.32
N ILE A 12 43.64 22.25 -3.59
CA ILE A 12 43.07 21.06 -2.92
C ILE A 12 42.13 21.47 -1.77
N ILE A 13 42.50 22.48 -0.98
CA ILE A 13 41.63 23.00 0.09
C ILE A 13 40.39 23.69 -0.52
N GLY A 14 40.54 24.41 -1.63
CA GLY A 14 39.44 25.02 -2.37
C GLY A 14 38.43 24.01 -2.95
N CYS A 15 38.89 22.83 -3.38
CA CYS A 15 38.02 21.74 -3.85
C CYS A 15 37.26 21.01 -2.73
N SER A 16 37.71 21.12 -1.47
CA SER A 16 37.06 20.47 -0.33
C SER A 16 35.90 21.27 0.28
N LEU A 17 35.78 22.56 -0.09
CA LEU A 17 34.62 23.40 0.25
C LEU A 17 33.48 23.28 -0.78
N GLY A 18 33.29 22.08 -1.33
CA GLY A 18 32.06 21.73 -2.03
C GLY A 18 30.93 21.59 -1.01
N LEU A 19 30.33 22.71 -0.59
CA LEU A 19 29.09 22.69 0.17
C LEU A 19 28.05 22.02 -0.72
N SER A 20 27.83 20.72 -0.53
CA SER A 20 26.79 19.99 -1.26
C SER A 20 25.44 20.52 -0.78
N LEU A 21 24.93 21.55 -1.45
CA LEU A 21 23.52 21.92 -1.41
C LEU A 21 22.73 20.74 -1.99
N ARG A 22 22.47 19.73 -1.17
CA ARG A 22 21.61 18.62 -1.56
C ARG A 22 20.21 19.21 -1.72
N ALA A 23 19.75 19.30 -2.96
CA ALA A 23 18.38 19.71 -3.25
C ALA A 23 17.45 18.80 -2.44
N GLN A 24 16.60 19.42 -1.62
CA GLN A 24 15.69 18.68 -0.76
C GLN A 24 14.72 17.87 -1.61
N THR A 25 14.63 16.57 -1.37
CA THR A 25 13.76 15.70 -2.17
C THR A 25 12.29 16.08 -1.91
N THR A 26 11.41 15.85 -2.89
CA THR A 26 9.98 16.08 -2.73
C THR A 26 9.42 15.31 -1.52
N ALA A 27 9.95 14.12 -1.23
CA ALA A 27 9.57 13.32 -0.05
C ALA A 27 10.00 13.99 1.27
N GLU A 28 11.20 14.58 1.32
CA GLU A 28 11.64 15.37 2.47
C GLU A 28 10.79 16.63 2.66
N GLN A 29 10.42 17.32 1.58
CA GLN A 29 9.50 18.46 1.64
C GLN A 29 8.12 18.05 2.16
N ALA A 30 7.59 16.91 1.70
CA ALA A 30 6.31 16.36 2.16
C ALA A 30 6.36 16.01 3.65
N SER A 31 7.46 15.39 4.09
CA SER A 31 7.73 15.08 5.51
C SER A 31 7.89 16.34 6.36
N GLN A 32 8.54 17.38 5.84
CA GLN A 32 8.66 18.66 6.53
C GLN A 32 7.30 19.35 6.67
N ALA A 33 6.49 19.38 5.61
CA ALA A 33 5.12 19.89 5.67
C ALA A 33 4.29 19.13 6.71
N TYR A 34 4.40 17.80 6.76
CA TYR A 34 3.75 16.98 7.79
C TYR A 34 4.19 17.37 9.21
N ARG A 35 5.50 17.49 9.45
CA ARG A 35 6.05 17.91 10.76
C ARG A 35 5.62 19.31 11.15
N GLY A 36 5.51 20.21 10.17
CA GLY A 36 4.97 21.56 10.32
C GLY A 36 3.45 21.63 10.46
N GLN A 37 2.77 20.48 10.53
CA GLN A 37 1.30 20.35 10.61
C GLN A 37 0.53 20.89 9.39
N ASP A 38 1.25 21.24 8.32
CA ASP A 38 0.65 21.57 7.03
C ASP A 38 0.31 20.27 6.28
N TYR A 39 -0.74 19.60 6.77
CA TYR A 39 -1.15 18.31 6.23
C TYR A 39 -1.68 18.41 4.81
N LYS A 40 -2.27 19.56 4.41
CA LYS A 40 -2.76 19.76 3.04
C LYS A 40 -1.60 19.74 2.05
N LYS A 41 -0.56 20.54 2.29
CA LYS A 41 0.65 20.53 1.46
C LYS A 41 1.36 19.18 1.48
N SER A 42 1.41 18.53 2.66
CA SER A 42 1.98 17.18 2.78
C SER A 42 1.24 16.18 1.89
N ILE A 43 -0.10 16.20 1.90
CA ILE A 43 -0.94 15.35 1.05
C ILE A 43 -0.63 15.60 -0.42
N GLU A 44 -0.64 16.86 -0.88
CA GLU A 44 -0.38 17.20 -2.28
C GLU A 44 0.96 16.64 -2.78
N LEU A 45 2.03 16.84 -1.99
CA LEU A 45 3.37 16.36 -2.34
C LEU A 45 3.45 14.82 -2.33
N TYR A 46 2.80 14.16 -1.37
CA TYR A 46 2.78 12.69 -1.33
C TYR A 46 1.90 12.07 -2.42
N GLU A 47 0.80 12.71 -2.83
CA GLU A 47 0.00 12.26 -3.99
C GLU A 47 0.77 12.39 -5.30
N GLN A 48 1.55 13.46 -5.45
CA GLN A 48 2.47 13.61 -6.57
C GLN A 48 3.50 12.45 -6.58
N LEU A 49 4.07 12.10 -5.43
CA LEU A 49 5.03 11.00 -5.35
C LEU A 49 4.38 9.63 -5.62
N ALA A 50 3.19 9.40 -5.09
CA ALA A 50 2.46 8.16 -5.33
C ALA A 50 2.08 7.99 -6.81
N SER A 51 1.60 9.07 -7.46
CA SER A 51 1.28 9.04 -8.89
C SER A 51 2.52 8.85 -9.77
N GLN A 52 3.65 9.47 -9.43
CA GLN A 52 4.92 9.24 -10.12
C GLN A 52 5.42 7.81 -9.93
N GLY A 53 5.33 7.26 -8.72
CA GLY A 53 5.69 5.88 -8.43
C GLY A 53 4.87 4.90 -9.26
N LEU A 54 3.55 5.10 -9.32
CA LEU A 54 2.66 4.28 -10.14
C LEU A 54 3.00 4.36 -11.64
N ALA A 55 3.26 5.56 -12.17
CA ALA A 55 3.60 5.75 -13.57
C ALA A 55 4.95 5.14 -13.96
N GLN A 56 5.87 4.98 -13.00
CA GLN A 56 7.22 4.44 -13.22
C GLN A 56 7.37 2.99 -12.76
N ASP A 57 6.29 2.34 -12.30
CA ASP A 57 6.32 1.01 -11.68
C ASP A 57 7.33 0.92 -10.51
N LYS A 58 7.36 1.99 -9.71
CA LYS A 58 8.23 2.19 -8.53
C LYS A 58 7.41 2.61 -7.33
N GLU A 59 6.30 1.92 -7.09
CA GLU A 59 5.47 2.13 -5.91
C GLU A 59 6.26 1.86 -4.62
N SER A 60 5.95 2.59 -3.55
CA SER A 60 6.64 2.48 -2.27
C SER A 60 5.64 2.44 -1.12
N ALA A 61 5.78 1.42 -0.27
CA ALA A 61 4.98 1.28 0.95
C ALA A 61 5.11 2.52 1.86
N GLU A 62 6.31 3.08 1.98
CA GLU A 62 6.60 4.26 2.80
C GLU A 62 5.83 5.50 2.32
N ILE A 63 5.74 5.71 1.01
CA ILE A 63 5.00 6.86 0.44
C ILE A 63 3.51 6.73 0.75
N TYR A 64 2.92 5.56 0.55
CA TYR A 64 1.52 5.33 0.88
C TYR A 64 1.25 5.39 2.38
N TYR A 65 2.16 4.88 3.22
CA TYR A 65 2.05 4.97 4.68
C TYR A 65 2.06 6.43 5.15
N ASN A 66 2.99 7.24 4.65
CA ASN A 66 3.10 8.65 5.00
C ASN A 66 1.94 9.48 4.44
N LEU A 67 1.47 9.19 3.23
CA LEU A 67 0.25 9.78 2.68
C LEU A 67 -0.97 9.43 3.55
N GLY A 68 -1.07 8.18 4.01
CA GLY A 68 -2.10 7.73 4.95
C GLY A 68 -2.06 8.51 6.26
N ASN A 69 -0.87 8.69 6.83
CA ASN A 69 -0.65 9.52 8.02
C ASN A 69 -1.09 10.96 7.80
N ALA A 70 -0.74 11.58 6.66
CA ALA A 70 -1.11 12.95 6.33
C ALA A 70 -2.64 13.09 6.21
N TYR A 71 -3.30 12.16 5.51
CA TYR A 71 -4.75 12.11 5.42
C TYR A 71 -5.45 11.92 6.77
N PHE A 72 -4.91 11.04 7.62
CA PHE A 72 -5.45 10.79 8.94
C PHE A 72 -5.42 12.04 9.81
N ARG A 73 -4.29 12.76 9.81
CA ARG A 73 -4.14 14.03 10.57
C ARG A 73 -4.97 15.17 10.00
N ASN A 74 -5.34 15.10 8.72
CA ASN A 74 -6.24 16.04 8.08
C ASN A 74 -7.73 15.64 8.18
N ASN A 75 -8.09 14.73 9.11
CA ASN A 75 -9.44 14.23 9.35
C ASN A 75 -10.12 13.54 8.14
N GLN A 76 -9.33 13.12 7.15
CA GLN A 76 -9.84 12.37 5.98
C GLN A 76 -9.61 10.87 6.20
N THR A 77 -10.25 10.30 7.24
CA THR A 77 -10.02 8.93 7.71
C THR A 77 -10.21 7.88 6.62
N GLY A 78 -11.20 8.02 5.73
CA GLY A 78 -11.43 7.07 4.64
C GLY A 78 -10.24 6.99 3.66
N LYS A 79 -9.68 8.15 3.29
CA LYS A 79 -8.49 8.20 2.43
C LYS A 79 -7.23 7.71 3.15
N ALA A 80 -7.16 7.91 4.48
CA ALA A 80 -6.08 7.34 5.27
C ALA A 80 -6.09 5.81 5.22
N ILE A 81 -7.27 5.20 5.44
CA ILE A 81 -7.46 3.75 5.36
C ILE A 81 -7.04 3.21 3.99
N LEU A 82 -7.51 3.82 2.90
CA LEU A 82 -7.15 3.41 1.53
C LEU A 82 -5.63 3.39 1.33
N ASN A 83 -4.92 4.43 1.78
CA ASN A 83 -3.48 4.51 1.58
C ASN A 83 -2.72 3.56 2.52
N TYR A 84 -3.19 3.33 3.74
CA TYR A 84 -2.62 2.28 4.59
C TYR A 84 -2.83 0.87 4.02
N GLU A 85 -3.97 0.60 3.35
CA GLU A 85 -4.20 -0.68 2.66
C GLU A 85 -3.24 -0.87 1.49
N ARG A 86 -3.00 0.18 0.69
CA ARG A 86 -1.97 0.15 -0.36
C ARG A 86 -0.58 -0.08 0.20
N ALA A 87 -0.23 0.62 1.29
CA ALA A 87 1.04 0.43 1.96
C ALA A 87 1.20 -1.02 2.48
N LEU A 88 0.14 -1.59 3.05
CA LEU A 88 0.13 -2.97 3.55
C LEU A 88 0.22 -4.01 2.43
N LEU A 89 -0.32 -3.72 1.24
CA LEU A 89 -0.18 -4.59 0.08
C LEU A 89 1.28 -4.69 -0.37
N LEU A 90 2.02 -3.58 -0.31
CA LEU A 90 3.42 -3.49 -0.71
C LEU A 90 4.38 -4.00 0.38
N ASP A 91 4.05 -3.78 1.66
CA ASP A 91 4.77 -4.35 2.80
C ASP A 91 3.80 -5.00 3.81
N PRO A 92 3.47 -6.29 3.61
CA PRO A 92 2.59 -7.02 4.51
C PRO A 92 3.19 -7.27 5.89
N GLY A 93 4.51 -7.12 6.06
CA GLY A 93 5.28 -7.42 7.27
C GLY A 93 5.31 -6.27 8.28
N ASP A 94 5.13 -5.03 7.81
CA ASP A 94 5.21 -3.82 8.62
C ASP A 94 4.14 -3.75 9.73
N ARG A 95 4.60 -3.68 10.98
CA ARG A 95 3.72 -3.63 12.16
C ARG A 95 3.04 -2.28 12.34
N ASP A 96 3.70 -1.19 11.93
CA ASP A 96 3.24 0.18 12.10
C ASP A 96 2.12 0.48 11.10
N ILE A 97 2.25 0.02 9.85
CA ILE A 97 1.17 0.06 8.85
C ILE A 97 -0.07 -0.66 9.40
N ARG A 98 0.08 -1.90 9.89
CA ARG A 98 -1.04 -2.68 10.46
C ARG A 98 -1.66 -1.98 11.68
N HIS A 99 -0.83 -1.39 12.54
CA HIS A 99 -1.29 -0.67 13.72
C HIS A 99 -2.11 0.57 13.33
N ASN A 100 -1.57 1.43 12.45
CA ASN A 100 -2.22 2.66 12.02
C ASN A 100 -3.48 2.39 11.20
N LEU A 101 -3.49 1.36 10.35
CA LEU A 101 -4.69 0.92 9.63
C LEU A 101 -5.80 0.51 10.60
N ARG A 102 -5.48 -0.32 11.60
CA ARG A 102 -6.45 -0.71 12.63
C ARG A 102 -6.95 0.52 13.39
N PHE A 103 -6.05 1.38 13.83
CA PHE A 103 -6.41 2.60 14.55
C PHE A 103 -7.33 3.50 13.72
N ALA A 104 -7.01 3.73 12.45
CA ALA A 104 -7.83 4.51 11.54
C ALA A 104 -9.24 3.92 11.34
N ARG A 105 -9.35 2.59 11.21
CA ARG A 105 -10.65 1.89 11.15
C ARG A 105 -11.48 2.01 12.43
N THR A 106 -10.86 2.18 13.60
CA THR A 106 -11.63 2.45 14.84
C THR A 106 -12.25 3.85 14.88
N ARG A 107 -11.75 4.77 14.04
CA ARG A 107 -12.19 6.16 13.96
C ARG A 107 -13.25 6.42 12.89
N THR A 108 -13.67 5.39 12.13
CA THR A 108 -14.84 5.51 11.25
C THR A 108 -16.10 5.26 12.08
N GLU A 109 -17.07 6.19 12.04
CA GLU A 109 -18.37 6.02 12.70
C GLU A 109 -19.14 4.84 12.12
N ASP A 110 -19.05 4.68 10.80
CA ASP A 110 -19.43 3.46 10.10
C ASP A 110 -18.31 2.44 10.27
N ARG A 111 -18.41 1.60 11.29
CA ARG A 111 -17.66 0.36 11.29
C ARG A 111 -18.27 -0.46 10.17
N ILE A 112 -17.56 -0.52 9.03
CA ILE A 112 -17.73 -1.62 8.09
C ILE A 112 -17.23 -2.86 8.83
N ILE A 113 -18.06 -3.39 9.74
CA ILE A 113 -17.98 -4.77 10.17
C ILE A 113 -18.12 -5.50 8.84
N PRO A 114 -17.07 -6.16 8.29
CA PRO A 114 -17.31 -7.04 7.17
C PRO A 114 -18.45 -7.93 7.63
N ALA A 115 -19.61 -7.83 6.95
CA ALA A 115 -20.82 -8.49 7.39
C ALA A 115 -20.41 -9.88 7.82
N GLY A 116 -20.53 -10.19 9.12
CA GLY A 116 -19.94 -11.39 9.69
C GLY A 116 -20.32 -12.53 8.75
N SER A 117 -19.32 -13.21 8.18
CA SER A 117 -19.57 -14.20 7.13
C SER A 117 -20.67 -15.12 7.63
N PHE A 118 -21.82 -15.09 6.96
CA PHE A 118 -22.98 -15.87 7.36
C PHE A 118 -22.54 -17.34 7.46
N PHE A 119 -22.97 -18.09 8.47
CA PHE A 119 -22.43 -19.44 8.67
C PHE A 119 -22.58 -20.33 7.42
N LEU A 120 -23.64 -20.11 6.62
CA LEU A 120 -23.80 -20.77 5.32
C LEU A 120 -22.76 -20.36 4.29
N SER A 121 -22.26 -19.12 4.26
CA SER A 121 -21.22 -18.75 3.28
C SER A 121 -19.92 -19.50 3.55
N ASN A 122 -19.55 -19.65 4.83
CA ASN A 122 -18.37 -20.43 5.22
C ASN A 122 -18.58 -21.93 5.00
N TRP A 123 -19.78 -22.43 5.27
CA TRP A 123 -20.13 -23.83 5.03
C TRP A 123 -20.17 -24.17 3.53
N ILE A 124 -20.77 -23.32 2.69
CA ILE A 124 -20.81 -23.46 1.23
C ILE A 124 -19.41 -23.35 0.65
N ALA A 125 -18.61 -22.37 1.09
CA ALA A 125 -17.21 -22.26 0.67
C ALA A 125 -16.41 -23.51 1.09
N GLY A 126 -16.66 -24.04 2.29
CA GLY A 126 -16.10 -25.30 2.75
C GLY A 126 -16.42 -26.46 1.80
N ILE A 127 -17.70 -26.59 1.40
CA ILE A 127 -18.14 -27.61 0.43
C ILE A 127 -17.52 -27.40 -0.95
N GLN A 128 -17.57 -26.19 -1.48
CA GLN A 128 -17.03 -25.87 -2.80
C GLN A 128 -15.53 -26.18 -2.87
N ASN A 129 -14.80 -25.93 -1.79
CA ASN A 129 -13.37 -26.17 -1.69
C ASN A 129 -12.98 -27.63 -1.36
N LEU A 130 -13.95 -28.55 -1.17
CA LEU A 130 -13.64 -29.97 -0.97
C LEU A 130 -12.96 -30.58 -2.22
N PHE A 131 -13.32 -30.09 -3.40
CA PHE A 131 -12.81 -30.61 -4.67
C PHE A 131 -12.51 -29.50 -5.66
N SER A 132 -11.68 -29.82 -6.66
CA SER A 132 -11.41 -28.91 -7.77
C SER A 132 -12.68 -28.62 -8.59
N SER A 133 -12.71 -27.49 -9.30
CA SER A 133 -13.79 -27.14 -10.23
C SER A 133 -14.03 -28.21 -11.30
N ASN A 134 -12.96 -28.85 -11.79
CA ASN A 134 -13.06 -29.96 -12.75
C ASN A 134 -13.79 -31.17 -12.16
N THR A 135 -13.52 -31.49 -10.88
CA THR A 135 -14.18 -32.60 -10.18
C THR A 135 -15.68 -32.35 -10.01
N TRP A 136 -16.07 -31.12 -9.64
CA TRP A 136 -17.48 -30.72 -9.57
C TRP A 136 -18.19 -30.81 -10.93
N ALA A 137 -17.50 -30.41 -12.01
CA ALA A 137 -18.04 -30.53 -13.37
C ALA A 137 -18.31 -31.99 -13.76
N VAL A 138 -17.36 -32.89 -13.47
CA VAL A 138 -17.52 -34.33 -13.74
C VAL A 138 -18.67 -34.92 -12.92
N ILE A 139 -18.77 -34.60 -11.61
CA ILE A 139 -19.89 -35.03 -10.77
C ILE A 139 -21.23 -34.58 -11.38
N GLY A 140 -21.32 -33.32 -11.81
CA GLY A 140 -22.52 -32.79 -12.46
C GLY A 140 -22.91 -33.54 -13.74
N ILE A 141 -21.94 -33.81 -14.62
CA ILE A 141 -22.16 -34.55 -15.87
C ILE A 141 -22.67 -35.97 -15.56
N VAL A 142 -22.02 -36.68 -14.64
CA VAL A 142 -22.40 -38.06 -14.27
C VAL A 142 -23.81 -38.08 -13.69
N CYS A 143 -24.12 -37.18 -12.75
CA CYS A 143 -25.47 -37.08 -12.17
C CYS A 143 -26.54 -36.79 -13.23
N PHE A 144 -26.23 -35.91 -14.19
CA PHE A 144 -27.16 -35.60 -15.29
C PHE A 144 -27.40 -36.81 -16.20
N LEU A 145 -26.36 -37.55 -16.56
CA LEU A 145 -26.49 -38.76 -17.37
C LEU A 145 -27.28 -39.85 -16.64
N VAL A 146 -27.03 -40.06 -15.34
CA VAL A 146 -27.80 -40.99 -14.50
C VAL A 146 -29.28 -40.58 -14.47
N PHE A 147 -29.57 -39.29 -14.29
CA PHE A 147 -30.93 -38.77 -14.32
C PHE A 147 -31.65 -39.07 -15.65
N LEU A 148 -30.98 -38.87 -16.79
CA LEU A 148 -31.54 -39.21 -18.10
C LEU A 148 -31.82 -40.71 -18.27
N VAL A 149 -30.93 -41.57 -17.77
CA VAL A 149 -31.14 -43.03 -17.78
C VAL A 149 -32.34 -43.41 -16.93
N CYS A 150 -32.49 -42.81 -15.74
CA CYS A 150 -33.64 -43.04 -14.88
C CYS A 150 -34.96 -42.58 -15.52
N LEU A 151 -34.96 -41.45 -16.23
CA LEU A 151 -36.13 -40.98 -16.98
C LEU A 151 -36.51 -41.90 -18.14
N GLY A 152 -35.52 -42.49 -18.83
CA GLY A 152 -35.77 -43.41 -19.94
C GLY A 152 -36.13 -44.84 -19.52
N ALA A 153 -35.94 -45.17 -18.24
CA ALA A 153 -36.26 -46.48 -17.68
C ALA A 153 -37.68 -46.56 -17.07
N PHE A 154 -38.41 -45.45 -17.04
CA PHE A 154 -39.83 -45.33 -16.67
C PHE A 154 -40.67 -44.97 -17.90
#